data_AF-A0A511YBV9-F1
#
_entry.id   AF-A0A511YBV9-F1
#
_cell.length_a   1.000
_cell.length_b   1.000
_cell.length_c   1.000
_cell.angle_alpha   90.00
_cell.angle_beta   90.00
_cell.angle_gamma   90.00
#
_symmetry.space_group_name_H-M   'P 1'
#
loop_
_entity.id
_entity.type
_entity.pdbx_description
1 polymer ?
#
loop_
_entity_poly.entity_id
_entity_poly.type
_entity_poly.pdbx_seq_one_letter_code
_entity_poly.pdbx_strand_id
1 'polypeptide(L)'
;MRKIILLAAFGVAGLMGAKETVENKIETKGSAEVVFQLCGVMVTYFNAAGEPTDQKWFTSDQPTLSACQSYQDGVISNLQSQGYRVEKAATGASTDLN
;
A
#
# COMPACT_ATOMS: atom_id res chain seq x y z
N MET A 1 -9.60 -29.87 -5.99
CA MET A 1 -9.88 -28.42 -5.87
C MET A 1 -8.56 -27.68 -5.98
N ARG A 2 -8.33 -26.97 -7.09
CA ARG A 2 -7.05 -26.30 -7.39
C ARG A 2 -7.10 -24.87 -6.87
N LYS A 3 -6.12 -24.50 -6.04
CA LYS A 3 -6.03 -23.22 -5.33
C LYS A 3 -5.52 -22.14 -6.28
N ILE A 4 -6.26 -21.03 -6.40
CA ILE A 4 -5.89 -19.86 -7.22
C ILE A 4 -4.74 -19.11 -6.53
N ILE A 5 -3.72 -18.74 -7.32
CA ILE A 5 -2.55 -17.98 -6.85
C ILE A 5 -2.84 -16.48 -7.06
N LEU A 6 -2.50 -15.63 -6.09
CA LEU A 6 -2.61 -14.17 -6.17
C LEU A 6 -1.24 -13.53 -5.99
N LEU A 7 -0.91 -12.49 -6.77
CA LEU A 7 0.32 -11.71 -6.58
C LEU A 7 0.02 -10.30 -6.08
N ALA A 8 0.63 -9.91 -4.94
CA ALA A 8 0.52 -8.60 -4.33
C ALA A 8 1.81 -7.77 -4.51
N ALA A 9 1.72 -6.55 -5.06
CA ALA A 9 2.81 -5.58 -5.18
C ALA A 9 2.55 -4.34 -4.31
N PHE A 10 3.60 -3.81 -3.67
CA PHE A 10 3.52 -2.70 -2.71
C PHE A 10 4.29 -1.48 -3.21
N GLY A 11 3.65 -0.31 -3.18
CA GLY A 11 4.26 0.98 -3.49
C GLY A 11 3.97 1.98 -2.37
N VAL A 12 5.00 2.68 -1.90
CA VAL A 12 4.86 3.82 -0.97
C VAL A 12 5.18 5.08 -1.76
N ALA A 13 4.16 5.89 -2.07
CA ALA A 13 4.37 7.20 -2.67
C ALA A 13 4.60 8.22 -1.54
N GLY A 14 5.82 8.75 -1.43
CA GLY A 14 6.15 9.83 -0.50
C GLY A 14 5.68 11.18 -1.05
N LEU A 15 4.78 11.86 -0.33
CA LEU A 15 4.40 13.24 -0.60
C LEU A 15 5.47 14.18 -0.05
N MET A 16 6.18 14.89 -0.92
CA MET A 16 7.13 15.94 -0.55
C MET A 16 6.34 17.20 -0.14
N GLY A 17 6.42 17.59 1.13
CA GLY A 17 5.81 18.82 1.64
C GLY A 17 6.46 20.06 1.03
N ALA A 18 5.67 20.90 0.37
CA ALA A 18 6.10 22.20 -0.12
C ALA A 18 6.04 23.22 1.03
N LYS A 19 7.20 23.80 1.34
CA LYS A 19 7.41 24.83 2.37
C LYS A 19 6.93 26.18 1.84
N GLU A 20 5.77 26.67 2.29
CA GLU A 20 5.38 28.07 2.11
C GLU A 20 5.82 28.92 3.31
N THR A 21 6.59 29.95 2.99
CA THR A 21 7.07 30.99 3.90
C THR A 21 5.97 32.01 4.13
N VAL A 22 5.34 32.03 5.32
CA VAL A 22 4.64 33.22 5.83
C VAL A 22 4.89 33.33 7.33
N GLU A 23 5.61 34.38 7.73
CA GLU A 23 5.68 34.83 9.13
C GLU A 23 4.32 35.33 9.58
N ASN A 24 3.70 34.66 10.56
CA ASN A 24 2.83 35.34 11.50
C ASN A 24 2.80 34.64 12.86
N LYS A 25 3.09 35.43 13.88
CA LYS A 25 3.18 35.10 15.29
C LYS A 25 1.82 34.59 15.83
N ILE A 26 1.64 33.28 15.97
CA ILE A 26 0.54 32.69 16.77
C ILE A 26 1.04 31.44 17.50
N GLU A 27 0.70 31.38 18.78
CA GLU A 27 0.98 30.36 19.78
C GLU A 27 0.99 28.92 19.23
N THR A 28 2.13 28.24 19.35
CA THR A 28 2.31 26.85 18.94
C THR A 28 1.59 25.92 19.92
N LYS A 29 0.28 25.80 19.78
CA LYS A 29 -0.36 24.49 19.96
C LYS A 29 0.07 23.67 18.75
N GLY A 30 1.09 22.84 18.94
CA GLY A 30 1.60 21.95 17.90
C GLY A 30 0.49 21.04 17.40
N SER A 31 -0.23 21.47 16.37
CA SER A 31 -0.90 20.55 15.48
C SER A 31 0.22 19.84 14.76
N ALA A 32 0.61 18.67 15.27
CA ALA A 32 1.36 17.72 14.49
C ALA A 32 0.57 17.52 13.20
N GLU A 33 1.07 18.08 12.10
CA GLU A 33 0.55 17.79 10.77
C GLU A 33 0.72 16.28 10.61
N VAL A 34 -0.40 15.54 10.68
CA VAL A 34 -0.37 14.09 10.52
C VAL A 34 -0.14 13.84 9.04
N VAL A 35 1.13 13.69 8.66
CA VAL A 35 1.50 13.34 7.30
C VAL A 35 1.05 11.90 7.07
N PHE A 36 -0.08 11.73 6.39
CA PHE A 36 -0.56 10.42 5.99
C PHE A 36 0.24 9.93 4.79
N GLN A 37 0.63 8.65 4.81
CA GLN A 37 1.23 7.96 3.67
C GLN A 37 0.14 7.14 2.98
N LEU A 38 -0.03 7.31 1.68
CA LEU A 38 -0.92 6.46 0.88
C LEU A 38 -0.26 5.09 0.71
N CYS A 39 -0.81 4.07 1.35
CA CYS A 39 -0.35 2.69 1.22
C CYS A 39 -1.18 1.97 0.17
N GLY A 40 -0.52 1.37 -0.82
CA GLY A 40 -1.19 0.61 -1.87
C GLY A 40 -0.75 -0.85 -1.91
N VAL A 41 -1.72 -1.74 -2.17
CA VAL A 41 -1.51 -3.14 -2.55
C VAL A 41 -2.19 -3.38 -3.88
N MET A 42 -1.43 -3.67 -4.92
CA MET A 42 -1.99 -4.14 -6.18
C MET A 42 -2.05 -5.65 -6.16
N VAL A 43 -3.24 -6.23 -6.32
CA VAL A 43 -3.49 -7.67 -6.29
C VAL A 43 -3.93 -8.13 -7.68
N THR A 44 -3.17 -9.04 -8.27
CA THR A 44 -3.53 -9.71 -9.52
C THR A 44 -4.14 -11.08 -9.21
N TYR A 45 -5.34 -11.33 -9.75
CA TYR A 45 -6.06 -12.59 -9.67
C TYR A 45 -5.77 -13.47 -10.87
N PHE A 46 -5.60 -14.77 -10.63
CA PHE A 46 -5.29 -15.73 -11.67
C PHE A 46 -6.34 -16.86 -11.71
N ASN A 47 -6.57 -17.47 -12.86
CA ASN A 47 -7.39 -18.68 -12.95
C ASN A 47 -6.54 -19.94 -12.65
N ALA A 48 -7.18 -21.11 -12.72
CA ALA A 48 -6.50 -22.39 -12.49
C ALA A 48 -5.44 -22.76 -13.55
N ALA A 49 -5.45 -22.09 -14.72
CA ALA A 49 -4.43 -22.22 -15.76
C ALA A 49 -3.24 -21.27 -15.53
N GLY A 50 -3.31 -20.40 -14.52
CA GLY A 50 -2.26 -19.41 -14.21
C GLY A 50 -2.37 -18.13 -15.05
N GLU A 51 -3.51 -17.89 -15.70
CA GLU A 51 -3.74 -16.69 -16.51
C GLU A 51 -4.37 -15.59 -15.66
N PRO A 52 -3.97 -14.32 -15.80
CA PRO A 52 -4.56 -13.23 -15.04
C PRO A 52 -6.01 -13.00 -15.46
N THR A 53 -6.91 -12.95 -14.49
CA THR A 53 -8.34 -12.73 -14.69
C THR A 53 -8.81 -11.36 -14.23
N ASP A 54 -8.15 -10.78 -13.23
CA ASP A 54 -8.53 -9.48 -12.66
C ASP A 54 -7.32 -8.82 -11.96
N GLN A 55 -7.39 -7.50 -11.76
CA GLN A 55 -6.44 -6.73 -10.99
C GLN A 55 -7.17 -5.69 -10.13
N LYS A 56 -6.85 -5.67 -8.83
CA LYS A 56 -7.49 -4.76 -7.87
C LYS A 56 -6.46 -4.02 -7.02
N TRP A 57 -6.69 -2.72 -6.88
CA TRP A 57 -5.94 -1.87 -5.97
C TRP A 57 -6.65 -1.75 -4.62
N PHE A 58 -5.94 -2.07 -3.56
CA PHE A 58 -6.35 -1.83 -2.18
C PHE A 58 -5.49 -0.71 -1.62
N THR A 59 -6.11 0.43 -1.33
CA THR A 59 -5.40 1.61 -0.82
C THR A 59 -5.93 2.03 0.53
N SER A 60 -5.07 2.60 1.37
CA SER A 60 -5.47 3.21 2.64
C SER A 60 -4.46 4.25 3.07
N ASP A 61 -4.97 5.36 3.60
CA ASP A 61 -4.15 6.38 4.25
C ASP A 61 -3.73 5.86 5.62
N GLN A 62 -2.43 5.70 5.83
CA GLN A 62 -1.88 5.24 7.11
C GLN A 62 -0.94 6.29 7.70
N PRO A 63 -0.93 6.45 9.03
CA PRO A 63 -0.14 7.49 9.69
C PRO A 63 1.36 7.20 9.74
N THR A 64 1.77 5.94 9.52
CA THR A 64 3.18 5.53 9.57
C THR A 64 3.47 4.39 8.58
N LEU A 65 4.74 4.21 8.24
CA LEU A 65 5.21 3.07 7.43
C LEU A 65 4.86 1.71 8.08
N SER A 66 4.95 1.60 9.41
CA SER A 66 4.57 0.37 10.12
C SER A 66 3.09 0.05 9.99
N ALA A 67 2.25 1.09 9.94
CA ALA A 67 0.82 0.97 9.73
C ALA A 67 0.51 0.62 8.26
N CYS A 68 1.29 1.13 7.29
CA CYS A 68 1.25 0.63 5.91
C CYS A 68 1.53 -0.87 5.84
N GLN A 69 2.63 -1.34 6.45
CA GLN A 69 2.99 -2.76 6.43
C GLN A 69 1.90 -3.63 7.08
N SER A 70 1.32 -3.15 8.19
CA SER A 70 0.20 -3.84 8.86
C SER A 70 -1.05 -3.91 7.96
N TYR A 71 -1.38 -2.83 7.25
CA TYR A 71 -2.46 -2.81 6.27
C TYR A 71 -2.22 -3.82 5.13
N GLN A 72 -0.99 -3.81 4.59
CA GLN A 72 -0.55 -4.73 3.55
C GLN A 72 -0.68 -6.20 3.96
N ASP A 73 -0.22 -6.55 5.16
CA ASP A 73 -0.36 -7.89 5.70
C ASP A 73 -1.82 -8.24 6.01
N GLY A 74 -2.64 -7.24 6.40
CA GLY A 74 -4.08 -7.39 6.57
C GLY A 74 -4.80 -7.77 5.28
N VAL A 75 -4.47 -7.13 4.15
CA VAL A 75 -5.01 -7.47 2.82
C VAL A 75 -4.65 -8.92 2.47
N ILE A 76 -3.41 -9.33 2.71
CA ILE A 76 -2.95 -10.70 2.44
C ILE A 76 -3.68 -11.72 3.31
N SER A 77 -3.77 -11.48 4.61
CA SER A 77 -4.46 -12.36 5.56
C SER A 77 -5.95 -12.49 5.19
N ASN A 78 -6.59 -11.38 4.81
CA ASN A 78 -7.97 -11.39 4.35
C ASN A 78 -8.16 -12.25 3.09
N LEU A 79 -7.27 -12.13 2.10
CA LEU A 79 -7.32 -12.94 0.88
C LEU A 79 -7.05 -14.43 1.19
N GLN A 80 -6.09 -14.73 2.06
CA GLN A 80 -5.82 -16.10 2.50
C GLN A 80 -7.03 -16.72 3.21
N SER A 81 -7.73 -15.94 4.04
CA SER A 81 -8.95 -16.39 4.73
C SER A 81 -10.11 -16.72 3.77
N GLN A 82 -10.12 -16.10 2.59
CA GLN A 82 -11.06 -16.40 1.51
C GLN A 82 -10.66 -17.64 0.69
N GLY A 83 -9.52 -18.28 1.01
CA GLY A 83 -9.05 -19.52 0.38
C GLY A 83 -8.08 -19.31 -0.79
N TYR A 84 -7.65 -18.07 -1.05
CA TYR A 84 -6.63 -17.78 -2.05
C TYR A 84 -5.24 -18.16 -1.55
N ARG A 85 -4.40 -18.67 -2.45
CA ARG A 85 -2.96 -18.79 -2.20
C ARG A 85 -2.31 -17.47 -2.60
N VAL A 86 -1.79 -16.71 -1.65
CA VAL A 86 -1.17 -15.41 -1.94
C VAL A 86 0.35 -15.54 -1.99
N GLU A 87 0.96 -14.98 -3.02
CA GLU A 87 2.39 -14.80 -3.18
C GLU A 87 2.69 -13.30 -3.20
N LYS A 88 3.67 -12.85 -2.41
CA LYS A 88 4.14 -11.47 -2.51
C LYS A 88 5.01 -11.39 -3.77
N ALA A 89 4.69 -10.47 -4.68
CA ALA A 89 5.60 -10.20 -5.79
C ALA A 89 6.93 -9.71 -5.17
N ALA A 90 8.05 -10.26 -5.63
CA ALA A 90 9.35 -9.76 -5.20
C ALA A 90 9.47 -8.31 -5.69
N THR A 91 9.24 -7.37 -4.79
CA THR A 91 9.50 -5.96 -5.06
C THR A 91 11.01 -5.80 -5.12
N GLY A 92 11.58 -5.88 -6.33
CA GLY A 92 12.69 -5.00 -6.64
C GLY A 92 12.16 -3.60 -6.37
N ALA A 93 12.72 -2.92 -5.36
CA ALA A 93 12.37 -1.52 -5.12
C ALA A 93 12.75 -0.73 -6.37
N SER A 94 11.81 -0.55 -7.32
CA SER A 94 11.97 0.45 -8.37
C SER A 94 11.87 1.79 -7.67
N THR A 95 13.03 2.36 -7.37
CA THR A 95 13.22 3.76 -7.03
C THR A 95 13.10 4.65 -8.27
N ASP A 96 12.33 4.25 -9.29
CA ASP A 96 12.11 5.05 -10.49
C ASP A 96 11.07 6.14 -10.18
N LEU A 97 11.56 7.16 -9.47
CA LEU A 97 11.07 8.53 -9.54
C LEU A 97 11.67 9.14 -10.81
N ASN A 98 10.83 9.39 -11.80
CA ASN A 98 11.13 10.29 -12.92
C ASN A 98 10.38 11.59 -12.72
#